data_AF-A0A3M1RDR3-F1
#
_entry.id   AF-A0A3M1RDR3-F1
#
_cell.length_a   1.000
_cell.length_b   1.000
_cell.length_c   1.000
_cell.angle_alpha   90.00
_cell.angle_beta   90.00
_cell.angle_gamma   90.00
#
_symmetry.space_group_name_H-M   'P 1'
#
loop_
_entity.id
_entity.type
_entity.pdbx_description
1 polymer ?
#
loop_
_entity_poly.entity_id
_entity_poly.type
_entity_poly.pdbx_seq_one_letter_code
_entity_poly.pdbx_strand_id
1 'polypeptide(L)' 'MLIKNCKIVGSRGIVEGDILVEGERIAKIGRNLKSDGGGPVIDAKGSPVMPGVIDSHVHIRDFKESYKEDY' A
#
# COMPACT_ATOMS: atom_id res chain seq x y z
N MET A 1 10.68 3.46 -1.57
CA MET A 1 10.12 2.20 -2.10
C MET A 1 9.38 2.50 -3.38
N LEU A 2 9.50 1.67 -4.42
CA LEU A 2 8.80 1.81 -5.69
C LEU A 2 7.95 0.57 -5.93
N ILE A 3 6.65 0.74 -6.17
CA ILE A 3 5.74 -0.33 -6.57
C ILE A 3 5.44 -0.14 -8.05
N LYS A 4 5.73 -1.14 -8.89
CA LYS A 4 5.61 -1.07 -10.35
C LYS A 4 4.50 -1.94 -10.90
N ASN A 5 4.05 -1.60 -12.12
CA ASN A 5 3.07 -2.38 -12.88
C ASN A 5 1.77 -2.62 -12.09
N CYS A 6 1.28 -1.59 -11.42
CA CYS A 6 0.11 -1.63 -10.56
C CYS A 6 -1.17 -1.38 -11.35
N LYS A 7 -2.27 -2.01 -10.92
CA LYS A 7 -3.63 -1.50 -11.14
C LYS A 7 -4.04 -0.67 -9.92
N ILE A 8 -3.82 0.63 -9.97
CA ILE A 8 -4.03 1.54 -8.84
C ILE A 8 -5.52 1.81 -8.70
N VAL A 9 -6.09 1.41 -7.57
CA VAL A 9 -7.52 1.56 -7.27
C VAL A 9 -7.74 2.89 -6.55
N GLY A 10 -8.56 3.75 -7.15
CA GLY A 10 -8.98 5.02 -6.56
C GLY A 10 -10.49 5.22 -6.62
N SER A 11 -10.96 6.27 -5.97
CA SER A 11 -12.40 6.60 -5.91
C SER A 11 -13.04 6.90 -7.27
N ARG A 12 -12.24 7.20 -8.29
CA ARG A 12 -12.69 7.51 -9.66
C ARG A 12 -12.50 6.37 -10.65
N GLY A 13 -12.05 5.20 -10.19
CA GLY A 13 -11.77 4.03 -11.03
C GLY A 13 -10.35 3.49 -10.86
N ILE A 14 -9.92 2.68 -11.83
CA ILE A 14 -8.64 1.98 -11.81
C ILE A 14 -7.73 2.57 -12.89
N VAL A 15 -6.48 2.87 -12.54
CA VAL A 15 -5.46 3.35 -13.48
C VAL A 15 -4.20 2.49 -13.42
N GLU A 16 -3.54 2.28 -14.56
CA GLU A 16 -2.29 1.52 -14.61
C GLU A 16 -1.06 2.42 -14.45
N GLY A 17 -0.15 2.03 -13.55
CA GLY A 17 1.08 2.77 -13.32
C GLY A 17 1.93 2.25 -12.16
N ASP A 18 2.84 3.10 -11.71
CA ASP A 18 3.78 2.87 -10.64
C ASP A 18 3.51 3.89 -9.50
N ILE A 19 3.84 3.50 -8.27
CA ILE A 19 3.72 4.33 -7.07
C ILE A 19 5.10 4.43 -6.41
N LEU A 20 5.63 5.65 -6.28
CA LEU A 20 6.84 5.96 -5.53
C LEU A 20 6.45 6.43 -4.13
N VAL A 21 7.02 5.78 -3.12
CA VAL A 21 6.85 6.08 -1.70
C VAL A 21 8.20 6.51 -1.12
N GLU A 22 8.21 7.65 -0.43
CA GLU A 22 9.36 8.20 0.28
C GLU A 22 8.98 8.44 1.74
N GLY A 23 9.68 7.78 2.66
CA GLY A 23 9.29 7.76 4.07
C GLY A 23 7.86 7.23 4.25
N GLU A 24 7.02 8.01 4.89
CA GLU A 24 5.62 7.68 5.21
C GLU A 24 4.60 8.21 4.18
N ARG A 25 5.06 8.73 3.03
CA ARG A 25 4.20 9.40 2.06
C ARG A 25 4.36 8.86 0.65
N ILE A 26 3.27 8.89 -0.10
CA ILE A 26 3.29 8.73 -1.56
C ILE A 26 3.91 10.00 -2.16
N ALA A 27 5.10 9.87 -2.74
CA ALA A 27 5.83 10.97 -3.36
C ALA A 27 5.36 11.22 -4.79
N LYS A 28 5.06 10.15 -5.55
CA LYS A 28 4.65 10.26 -6.95
C LYS A 28 3.82 9.06 -7.41
N ILE A 29 2.86 9.32 -8.30
CA ILE A 29 2.13 8.31 -9.07
C ILE A 29 2.34 8.64 -10.55
N GLY A 30 2.66 7.63 -11.37
CA GLY A 30 2.94 7.85 -12.79
C GLY A 30 3.27 6.55 -13.52
N ARG A 31 3.90 6.63 -14.69
CA ARG A 31 4.39 5.46 -15.43
C ARG A 31 5.90 5.53 -15.57
N ASN A 32 6.54 4.37 -15.62
CA ASN A 32 7.99 4.23 -15.81
C ASN A 32 8.80 5.01 -14.76
N LEU A 33 8.33 5.01 -13.51
CA LEU A 33 9.04 5.67 -12.43
C LEU A 33 10.36 4.94 -12.12
N LYS A 34 11.34 5.70 -11.64
CA LYS A 34 12.64 5.19 -11.21
C LYS A 34 12.78 5.35 -9.70
N SER A 35 13.49 4.41 -9.09
CA SER A 35 13.87 4.46 -7.67
C SER A 35 15.28 5.04 -7.60
N ASP A 36 15.39 6.37 -7.59
CA ASP A 36 16.69 7.04 -7.69
C ASP A 36 17.51 6.92 -6.39
N GLY A 37 16.86 6.62 -5.25
CA GLY A 37 17.50 6.43 -3.95
C GLY A 37 17.85 4.98 -3.58
N GLY A 38 17.76 4.02 -4.52
CA GLY A 38 18.07 2.62 -4.24
C GLY A 38 17.10 1.91 -3.28
N GLY A 39 15.93 2.50 -3.02
CA GLY A 39 14.89 1.89 -2.19
C GLY A 39 14.28 0.63 -2.84
N PRO A 40 13.63 -0.23 -2.04
CA PRO A 40 13.09 -1.50 -2.51
C PRO A 40 12.11 -1.31 -3.66
N VAL A 41 12.17 -2.22 -4.63
CA VAL A 41 11.27 -2.25 -5.78
C VAL A 41 10.39 -3.49 -5.70
N ILE A 42 9.08 -3.29 -5.77
CA ILE A 42 8.07 -4.33 -5.78
C ILE A 42 7.41 -4.33 -7.15
N ASP A 43 7.43 -5.45 -7.86
CA ASP A 43 6.65 -5.61 -9.09
C ASP A 43 5.29 -6.22 -8.75
N ALA A 44 4.21 -5.43 -8.90
CA ALA A 44 2.85 -5.86 -8.64
C ALA A 44 2.30 -6.79 -9.73
N LYS A 45 2.98 -6.95 -10.88
CA LYS A 45 2.57 -7.85 -11.98
C LYS A 45 1.11 -7.66 -12.43
N GLY A 46 0.64 -6.41 -12.46
CA GLY A 46 -0.74 -6.07 -12.81
C GLY A 46 -1.76 -6.29 -11.69
N SER A 47 -1.32 -6.56 -10.46
CA SER A 47 -2.20 -6.74 -9.29
C SER A 47 -2.84 -5.41 -8.87
N PRO A 48 -4.06 -5.44 -8.31
CA PRO A 48 -4.66 -4.27 -7.68
C PRO A 48 -3.80 -3.77 -6.53
N VAL A 49 -3.53 -2.46 -6.51
CA VAL A 49 -2.92 -1.76 -5.37
C VAL A 49 -3.96 -0.77 -4.86
N MET A 50 -4.38 -0.97 -3.62
CA MET A 50 -5.50 -0.24 -3.02
C MET A 50 -5.03 0.57 -1.81
N PRO A 51 -5.74 1.64 -1.43
CA PRO A 51 -5.55 2.24 -0.12
C PRO A 51 -5.67 1.17 0.98
N GLY A 52 -4.85 1.29 2.02
CA GLY A 52 -5.01 0.46 3.22
C GLY A 52 -6.43 0.63 3.77
N VAL A 53 -7.06 -0.50 4.11
CA VAL A 53 -8.42 -0.48 4.65
C VAL A 53 -8.39 0.12 6.06
N ILE A 54 -9.36 0.98 6.34
CA ILE A 54 -9.62 1.48 7.69
C ILE A 54 -10.72 0.60 8.28
N ASP A 55 -10.35 -0.24 9.24
CA ASP A 55 -11.32 -1.00 10.03
C ASP A 55 -11.73 -0.16 11.25
N SER A 56 -12.98 0.30 11.24
CA SER A 56 -13.53 1.17 12.28
C SER A 56 -14.09 0.41 13.48
N HIS A 57 -14.23 -0.93 13.38
CA HIS A 57 -14.84 -1.73 14.43
C HIS A 57 -14.08 -3.03 14.64
N VAL A 58 -13.14 -2.97 15.58
CA VAL A 58 -12.36 -4.14 16.01
C VAL A 58 -12.53 -4.40 17.50
N HIS A 59 -12.30 -5.63 17.92
CA HIS A 59 -12.23 -6.03 19.32
C HIS A 59 -10.87 -6.65 19.63
N ILE A 60 -9.87 -5.80 19.89
CA ILE A 60 -8.57 -6.26 20.40
C ILE A 60 -8.73 -6.65 21.88
N ARG A 61 -8.23 -7.83 22.26
CA ARG A 61 -8.66 -8.53 23.49
C ARG A 61 -7.74 -8.30 24.69
N ASP A 62 -7.29 -7.06 24.91
CA ASP A 62 -6.27 -6.72 25.91
C ASP A 62 -6.72 -6.85 27.39
N PHE A 63 -8.01 -7.14 27.65
CA PHE A 63 -8.55 -7.34 29.00
C PHE A 63 -8.30 -8.75 29.56
N LYS A 64 -7.03 -9.20 29.56
CA LYS A 64 -6.61 -10.58 29.92
C LYS A 64 -7.16 -11.67 28.99
N GLU A 65 -7.64 -11.28 27.81
CA GLU A 65 -8.13 -12.19 26.78
C GLU A 65 -7.24 -12.18 25.53
N SER A 66 -6.00 -11.67 25.62
CA SER A 66 -5.09 -11.47 24.48
C SER A 66 -4.71 -12.77 23.78
N TYR A 67 -4.83 -13.92 24.46
CA TYR A 67 -4.71 -15.24 23.85
C TYR A 67 -5.74 -15.52 22.73
N LYS A 68 -6.81 -14.72 22.66
CA LYS A 68 -7.80 -14.77 21.58
C LYS A 68 -7.42 -13.90 20.39
N GLU A 69 -6.86 -12.71 20.64
CA GLU A 69 -6.37 -11.75 19.64
C GLU A 69 -5.63 -10.57 20.32
N ASP A 70 -4.49 -10.15 19.78
CA ASP A 70 -3.64 -9.04 20.27
C ASP A 70 -3.32 -7.99 19.16
N TYR A 71 -2.36 -7.08 19.43
CA TYR A 71 -1.95 -5.98 18.55
C TYR A 71 -0.71 -6.33 17.70
#